data_AF-A0A4Q2XWK1-F1
#
_entry.id   AF-A0A4Q2XWK1-F1
#
_cell.length_a   1.000
_cell.length_b   1.000
_cell.length_c   1.000
_cell.angle_alpha   90.00
_cell.angle_beta   90.00
_cell.angle_gamma   90.00
#
_symmetry.space_group_name_H-M   'P 1'
#
loop_
_entity.id
_entity.type
_entity.pdbx_description
1 polymer ?
#
loop_
_entity_poly.entity_id
_entity_poly.type
_entity_poly.pdbx_seq_one_letter_code
_entity_poly.pdbx_strand_id
1 'polypeptide(L)'
;MEAALSEEAAEGMKLDVGGSVLVGTGGNVTRLTIVGIVSSPEINGWSATVATSQLPIPGVGGLYVPTALAETLTGEKARISFIGVGLRQGTDLTEFRFGWSPALSALSTPSQFQEAHDIEEALDESASAENLKLQAQTATVVSMLAALFIIFSTLSMGVTERVRQFAILRAVALTRAQVGMLIGIEGFIFGTVGFLGGWGAGWLLMEIANRSAPELLEDGAVVGKYSILLAACCAYGGALLASLVPAIRAMRVRPVDAMIPRSAAADPHVSWKSLVTGLALLAIYPIISHGMRHGDEAPVVIYMFLGVASLAAGFILLTPVAVLLVDRIGSPLVARLTGVPVKLLASQISGSLGRTVATSIALSIGLGLYIGIQVWGHTMLSGFLPGTWAPDAVIGFRPGGLVKEDAEKVAQFKGVTKSLPIIVEQPRLRKDLTRSAARATVVRQDNVVLVGIDPRKAFGGDDPLFKFEWVEGDAEDAVKMLESGRACIVPDHFLRETGLRVGDSFELMPPGNPEKPVS
;
A
#
# COMPACT_ATOMS: atom_id res chain seq x y z
N MET A 1 -24.44 28.13 30.64
CA MET A 1 -23.85 26.78 30.61
C MET A 1 -22.47 26.92 30.00
N GLU A 2 -21.47 26.23 30.54
CA GLU A 2 -20.07 26.42 30.16
C GLU A 2 -19.57 25.22 29.35
N ALA A 3 -18.73 25.47 28.36
CA ALA A 3 -18.12 24.44 27.52
C ALA A 3 -16.70 24.84 27.12
N ALA A 4 -15.85 23.85 26.84
CA ALA A 4 -14.57 24.08 26.17
C ALA A 4 -14.67 23.66 24.70
N LEU A 5 -13.98 24.38 23.82
CA LEU A 5 -14.02 24.21 22.37
C LEU A 5 -12.63 23.83 21.83
N SER A 6 -12.55 23.07 20.75
CA SER A 6 -11.26 22.86 20.06
C SER A 6 -10.78 24.15 19.37
N GLU A 7 -9.47 24.31 19.27
CA GLU A 7 -8.81 25.46 18.61
C GLU A 7 -9.32 25.67 17.18
N GLU A 8 -9.36 24.60 16.40
CA GLU A 8 -9.84 24.62 15.00
C GLU A 8 -11.32 25.04 14.89
N ALA A 9 -12.16 24.58 15.82
CA ALA A 9 -13.57 24.98 15.85
C ALA A 9 -13.74 26.44 16.29
N ALA A 10 -12.90 26.91 17.22
CA ALA A 10 -12.86 28.30 17.66
C ALA A 10 -12.46 29.23 16.50
N GLU A 11 -11.44 28.87 15.73
CA GLU A 11 -11.02 29.61 14.53
C GLU A 11 -12.10 29.61 13.45
N GLY A 12 -12.65 28.43 13.12
CA GLY A 12 -13.69 28.28 12.10
C GLY A 12 -14.96 29.06 12.42
N MET A 13 -15.35 29.12 13.69
CA MET A 13 -16.51 29.88 14.17
C MET A 13 -16.17 31.34 14.53
N LYS A 14 -14.89 31.73 14.52
CA LYS A 14 -14.38 33.05 14.96
C LYS A 14 -14.82 33.40 16.39
N LEU A 15 -14.61 32.48 17.31
CA LEU A 15 -15.01 32.58 18.71
C LEU A 15 -13.80 32.57 19.64
N ASP A 16 -13.75 33.55 20.53
CA ASP A 16 -12.77 33.61 21.61
C ASP A 16 -13.36 33.08 22.93
N VAL A 17 -12.50 32.92 23.94
CA VAL A 17 -12.92 32.64 25.32
C VAL A 17 -13.88 33.74 25.79
N GLY A 18 -15.05 33.34 26.31
CA GLY A 18 -16.17 34.21 26.65
C GLY A 18 -17.21 34.36 25.53
N GLY A 19 -16.92 33.90 24.31
CA GLY A 19 -17.87 33.81 23.21
C GLY A 19 -19.01 32.83 23.53
N SER A 20 -20.14 32.97 22.82
CA SER A 20 -21.30 32.10 23.02
C SER A 20 -21.67 31.34 21.76
N VAL A 21 -21.89 30.03 21.89
CA VAL A 21 -22.36 29.14 20.83
C VAL A 21 -23.80 28.72 21.12
N LEU A 22 -24.63 28.64 20.08
CA LEU A 22 -25.93 28.01 20.16
C LEU A 22 -25.78 26.55 19.75
N VAL A 23 -26.05 25.63 20.68
CA VAL A 23 -26.02 24.18 20.44
C VAL A 23 -27.44 23.66 20.61
N GLY A 24 -27.91 22.91 19.62
CA GLY A 24 -29.25 22.34 19.67
C GLY A 24 -29.32 20.95 19.07
N THR A 25 -30.11 20.10 19.72
CA THR A 25 -30.43 18.75 19.27
C THR A 25 -31.95 18.65 19.28
N GLY A 26 -32.56 18.36 18.13
CA GLY A 26 -34.01 18.17 18.02
C GLY A 26 -34.86 19.33 18.55
N GLY A 27 -34.92 20.46 17.82
CA GLY A 27 -35.79 21.60 18.12
C GLY A 27 -35.45 22.44 19.36
N ASN A 28 -34.71 21.90 20.33
CA ASN A 28 -34.22 22.62 21.49
C ASN A 28 -32.87 23.26 21.21
N VAL A 29 -32.78 24.59 21.39
CA VAL A 29 -31.55 25.37 21.21
C VAL A 29 -31.12 25.93 22.55
N THR A 30 -29.87 25.65 22.94
CA THR A 30 -29.29 26.06 24.21
C THR A 30 -28.05 26.92 23.98
N ARG A 31 -27.90 28.00 24.75
CA ARG A 31 -26.73 28.87 24.68
C ARG A 31 -25.63 28.38 25.63
N LEU A 32 -24.46 28.09 25.06
CA LEU A 32 -23.24 27.74 25.79
C LEU A 32 -22.23 28.89 25.72
N THR A 33 -21.55 29.16 26.81
CA THR A 33 -20.43 30.11 26.90
C THR A 33 -19.12 29.33 26.86
N ILE A 34 -18.20 29.73 25.99
CA ILE A 34 -16.90 29.09 25.84
C ILE A 34 -15.98 29.56 26.96
N VAL A 35 -15.54 28.65 27.83
CA VAL A 35 -14.67 28.95 28.98
C VAL A 35 -13.21 28.59 28.74
N GLY A 36 -12.92 27.81 27.70
CA GLY A 36 -11.56 27.43 27.33
C GLY A 36 -11.48 26.91 25.90
N ILE A 37 -10.30 27.09 25.30
CA ILE A 37 -9.96 26.57 23.98
C ILE A 37 -8.85 25.53 24.17
N VAL A 38 -9.03 24.35 23.58
CA VAL A 38 -8.11 23.21 23.71
C VAL A 38 -7.45 22.95 22.37
N SER A 39 -6.12 22.89 22.35
CA SER A 39 -5.38 22.53 21.13
C SER A 39 -5.62 21.08 20.78
N SER A 40 -5.96 20.83 19.52
CA SER A 40 -6.08 19.49 18.97
C SER A 40 -4.69 18.91 18.73
N PRO A 41 -4.42 17.63 19.06
CA PRO A 41 -3.27 16.94 18.51
C PRO A 41 -3.39 16.94 16.98
N GLU A 42 -2.33 17.31 16.26
CA GLU A 42 -2.31 17.27 14.79
C GLU A 42 -2.45 15.82 14.30
N ILE A 43 -3.64 15.45 13.79
CA ILE A 43 -3.83 14.19 13.06
C ILE A 43 -3.75 14.53 11.57
N ASN A 44 -2.57 14.31 10.98
CA ASN A 44 -2.32 14.59 9.58
C ASN A 44 -2.71 13.38 8.72
N GLY A 45 -3.74 13.50 7.86
CA GLY A 45 -4.09 12.47 6.88
C GLY A 45 -5.55 12.48 6.41
N TRP A 46 -5.81 11.82 5.26
CA TRP A 46 -7.13 11.73 4.62
C TRP A 46 -8.23 11.13 5.52
N SER A 47 -7.85 10.37 6.55
CA SER A 47 -8.76 9.74 7.50
C SER A 47 -8.94 10.51 8.82
N ALA A 48 -8.34 11.70 8.99
CA ALA A 48 -8.44 12.48 10.23
C ALA A 48 -9.89 12.79 10.63
N THR A 49 -10.79 12.98 9.67
CA THR A 49 -12.23 13.21 9.89
C THR A 49 -12.97 11.93 10.32
N VAL A 50 -12.53 10.75 9.90
CA VAL A 50 -13.10 9.46 10.31
C VAL A 50 -12.54 9.03 11.67
N ALA A 51 -11.26 9.27 11.89
CA ALA A 51 -10.52 9.10 13.13
C ALA A 51 -11.11 9.88 14.31
N THR A 52 -11.36 11.18 14.10
CA THR A 52 -11.97 12.07 15.09
C THR A 52 -13.43 11.72 15.40
N SER A 53 -14.10 10.96 14.52
CA SER A 53 -15.46 10.48 14.76
C SER A 53 -15.54 9.25 15.69
N GLN A 54 -14.41 8.58 15.92
CA GLN A 54 -14.33 7.34 16.72
C GLN A 54 -13.64 7.51 18.06
N LEU A 55 -12.82 8.55 18.25
CA LEU A 55 -12.11 8.81 19.50
C LEU A 55 -12.44 10.20 20.03
N PRO A 56 -12.50 10.39 21.37
CA PRO A 56 -12.71 11.70 21.99
C PRO A 56 -11.43 12.55 21.94
N ILE A 57 -10.91 12.77 20.74
CA ILE A 57 -9.83 13.71 20.46
C ILE A 57 -10.49 15.06 20.17
N PRO A 58 -9.84 16.21 20.46
CA PRO A 58 -10.32 17.49 19.98
C PRO A 58 -10.28 17.48 18.46
N GLY A 59 -11.36 17.05 17.82
CA GLY A 59 -11.50 17.02 16.38
C GLY A 59 -12.10 18.33 15.85
N VAL A 60 -12.32 18.35 14.53
CA VAL A 60 -13.05 19.42 13.85
C VAL A 60 -14.45 19.53 14.48
N GLY A 61 -14.70 20.60 15.25
CA GLY A 61 -15.99 20.81 15.93
C GLY A 61 -16.15 20.16 17.31
N GLY A 62 -15.06 19.69 17.94
CA GLY A 62 -15.10 19.07 19.28
C GLY A 62 -15.58 20.04 20.37
N LEU A 63 -16.69 19.70 21.03
CA LEU A 63 -17.26 20.45 22.15
C LEU A 63 -17.21 19.61 23.43
N TYR A 64 -16.54 20.14 24.45
CA TYR A 64 -16.37 19.49 25.75
C TYR A 64 -17.32 20.09 26.78
N VAL A 65 -18.24 19.26 27.26
CA VAL A 65 -19.26 19.64 28.25
C VAL A 65 -19.29 18.62 29.39
N PRO A 66 -19.71 19.02 30.61
CA PRO A 66 -19.99 18.09 31.69
C PRO A 66 -21.05 17.05 31.30
N THR A 67 -20.96 15.83 31.82
CA THR A 67 -21.89 14.73 31.51
C THR A 67 -23.36 15.13 31.70
N ALA A 68 -23.68 15.80 32.82
CA ALA A 68 -25.05 16.26 33.09
C ALA A 68 -25.57 17.26 32.03
N LEU A 69 -24.68 18.09 31.48
CA LEU A 69 -25.02 19.01 30.40
C LEU A 69 -25.21 18.27 29.08
N ALA A 70 -24.36 17.27 28.78
CA ALA A 70 -24.52 16.41 27.61
C ALA A 70 -25.86 15.67 27.62
N GLU A 71 -26.29 15.13 28.76
CA GLU A 71 -27.60 14.47 28.91
C GLU A 71 -28.76 15.44 28.65
N THR A 72 -28.64 16.68 29.13
CA THR A 72 -29.65 17.73 28.89
C THR A 72 -29.71 18.15 27.42
N LEU A 73 -28.54 18.25 26.76
CA LEU A 73 -28.44 18.67 25.35
C LEU A 73 -28.90 17.58 24.38
N THR A 74 -28.63 16.32 24.68
CA THR A 74 -29.01 15.17 23.82
C THR A 74 -30.39 14.64 24.14
N GLY A 75 -30.91 14.88 25.35
CA GLY A 75 -32.16 14.30 25.83
C GLY A 75 -32.05 12.80 26.15
N GLU A 76 -30.85 12.23 26.09
CA GLU A 76 -30.57 10.82 26.38
C GLU A 76 -29.72 10.69 27.64
N LYS A 77 -29.84 9.55 28.32
CA LYS A 77 -28.93 9.21 29.42
C LYS A 77 -27.54 8.92 28.87
N ALA A 78 -26.50 9.43 29.53
CA ALA A 78 -25.13 9.24 29.11
C ALA A 78 -24.78 7.74 29.16
N ARG A 79 -24.28 7.22 28.04
CA ARG A 79 -23.68 5.89 27.95
C ARG A 79 -22.16 6.06 27.89
N ILE A 80 -21.44 5.22 28.62
CA ILE A 80 -19.98 5.26 28.63
C ILE A 80 -19.48 4.60 27.35
N SER A 81 -18.95 5.40 26.42
CA SER A 81 -18.36 4.89 25.18
C SER A 81 -16.90 4.48 25.34
N PHE A 82 -16.12 5.22 26.14
CA PHE A 82 -14.69 4.99 26.34
C PHE A 82 -14.28 5.22 27.80
N ILE A 83 -13.26 4.52 28.25
CA ILE A 83 -12.63 4.72 29.55
C ILE A 83 -11.13 4.96 29.31
N GLY A 84 -10.67 6.18 29.62
CA GLY A 84 -9.24 6.48 29.63
C GLY A 84 -8.59 5.93 30.89
N VAL A 85 -7.54 5.12 30.74
CA VAL A 85 -6.81 4.52 31.87
C VAL A 85 -5.37 5.04 31.88
N GLY A 86 -4.98 5.68 32.99
CA GLY A 86 -3.59 6.08 33.23
C GLY A 86 -2.82 4.98 33.96
N LEU A 87 -1.72 4.49 33.38
CA LEU A 87 -0.85 3.49 34.00
C LEU A 87 0.29 4.15 34.79
N ARG A 88 0.83 3.43 35.79
CA ARG A 88 2.01 3.89 36.54
C ARG A 88 3.25 3.81 35.65
N GLN A 89 4.18 4.76 35.81
CA GLN A 89 5.44 4.78 35.06
C GLN A 89 6.22 3.47 35.28
N GLY A 90 6.68 2.85 34.19
CA GLY A 90 7.46 1.60 34.21
C GLY A 90 6.62 0.31 34.24
N THR A 91 5.30 0.39 34.10
CA THR A 91 4.44 -0.81 33.92
C THR A 91 4.67 -1.39 32.52
N ASP A 92 4.92 -2.70 32.42
CA ASP A 92 4.95 -3.39 31.13
C ASP A 92 3.52 -3.48 30.56
N LEU A 93 3.27 -2.75 29.47
CA LEU A 93 1.97 -2.70 28.78
C LEU A 93 1.55 -4.07 28.25
N THR A 94 2.49 -4.88 27.80
CA THR A 94 2.20 -6.20 27.23
C THR A 94 1.75 -7.15 28.33
N GLU A 95 2.47 -7.20 29.45
CA GLU A 95 2.09 -7.98 30.62
C GLU A 95 0.74 -7.50 31.19
N PHE A 96 0.55 -6.18 31.26
CA PHE A 96 -0.69 -5.57 31.73
C PHE A 96 -1.90 -5.95 30.87
N ARG A 97 -1.75 -5.87 29.54
CA ARG A 97 -2.79 -6.22 28.56
C ARG A 97 -3.23 -7.69 28.68
N PHE A 98 -2.29 -8.63 28.74
CA PHE A 98 -2.62 -10.05 28.89
C PHE A 98 -3.26 -10.36 30.25
N GLY A 99 -2.81 -9.69 31.31
CA GLY A 99 -3.39 -9.83 32.65
C GLY A 99 -4.84 -9.33 32.75
N TRP A 100 -5.21 -8.31 31.98
CA TRP A 100 -6.56 -7.74 31.98
C TRP A 100 -7.55 -8.46 31.06
N SER A 101 -7.08 -9.17 30.02
CA SER A 101 -7.95 -9.84 29.06
C SER A 101 -9.03 -10.73 29.72
N PRO A 102 -8.73 -11.57 30.73
CA PRO A 102 -9.75 -12.35 31.45
C PRO A 102 -10.73 -11.48 32.24
N ALA A 103 -10.27 -10.38 32.85
CA ALA A 103 -11.09 -9.49 33.66
C ALA A 103 -12.04 -8.63 32.80
N LEU A 104 -11.55 -8.13 31.66
CA LEU A 104 -12.35 -7.44 30.65
C LEU A 104 -13.36 -8.38 29.98
N SER A 105 -13.00 -9.65 29.83
CA SER A 105 -13.91 -10.69 29.33
C SER A 105 -15.05 -11.02 30.30
N ALA A 106 -14.89 -10.73 31.59
CA ALA A 106 -15.94 -10.92 32.59
C ALA A 106 -16.96 -9.76 32.66
N LEU A 107 -16.69 -8.65 31.97
CA LEU A 107 -17.64 -7.53 31.89
C LEU A 107 -18.83 -7.91 30.98
N SER A 108 -20.01 -7.40 31.32
CA SER A 108 -21.24 -7.61 30.55
C SER A 108 -21.18 -7.02 29.14
N THR A 109 -20.37 -5.98 28.95
CA THR A 109 -20.12 -5.36 27.64
C THR A 109 -18.82 -5.92 27.03
N PRO A 110 -18.84 -6.28 25.74
CA PRO A 110 -17.61 -6.54 24.99
C PRO A 110 -16.64 -5.39 25.17
N SER A 111 -15.49 -5.67 25.77
CA SER A 111 -14.45 -4.66 25.99
C SER A 111 -13.13 -5.23 25.54
N GLN A 112 -12.46 -4.47 24.68
CA GLN A 112 -11.13 -4.78 24.20
C GLN A 112 -10.20 -3.72 24.77
N PHE A 113 -9.07 -4.17 25.29
CA PHE A 113 -7.98 -3.26 25.61
C PHE A 113 -7.36 -2.80 24.30
N GLN A 114 -7.39 -1.49 24.04
CA GLN A 114 -6.69 -0.87 22.93
C GLN A 114 -5.55 -0.02 23.50
N GLU A 115 -4.34 -0.27 23.04
CA GLU A 115 -3.20 0.56 23.41
C GLU A 115 -3.33 1.92 22.72
N ALA A 116 -2.76 2.97 23.32
CA ALA A 116 -2.63 4.25 22.63
C ALA A 116 -1.87 4.08 21.31
N HIS A 117 -0.91 3.14 21.26
CA HIS A 117 -0.22 2.77 20.04
C HIS A 117 -1.09 1.98 19.05
N ASP A 118 -1.98 1.08 19.50
CA ASP A 118 -2.91 0.39 18.59
C ASP A 118 -3.94 1.36 18.00
N ILE A 119 -4.31 2.38 18.77
CA ILE A 119 -5.17 3.49 18.32
C ILE A 119 -4.40 4.34 17.33
N GLU A 120 -3.17 4.75 17.65
CA GLU A 120 -2.27 5.48 16.75
C GLU A 120 -1.98 4.67 15.49
N GLU A 121 -1.76 3.36 15.56
CA GLU A 121 -1.54 2.43 14.45
C GLU A 121 -2.83 2.20 13.65
N ALA A 122 -4.00 2.02 14.25
CA ALA A 122 -5.25 1.95 13.50
C ALA A 122 -5.58 3.29 12.82
N LEU A 123 -5.20 4.40 13.45
CA LEU A 123 -5.30 5.75 12.90
C LEU A 123 -4.24 6.02 11.82
N ASP A 124 -3.04 5.46 11.93
CA ASP A 124 -1.90 5.59 11.02
C ASP A 124 -1.98 4.61 9.84
N GLU A 125 -2.52 3.42 10.04
CA GLU A 125 -2.86 2.43 9.02
C GLU A 125 -4.05 2.95 8.20
N SER A 126 -4.93 3.75 8.82
CA SER A 126 -5.93 4.60 8.15
C SER A 126 -5.36 5.92 7.63
N ALA A 127 -4.28 6.44 8.21
CA ALA A 127 -3.56 7.60 7.71
C ALA A 127 -2.73 7.14 6.52
N SER A 128 -3.37 7.27 5.36
CA SER A 128 -2.73 7.17 4.05
C SER A 128 -1.33 7.77 3.99
N ALA A 129 -0.97 8.75 4.83
CA ALA A 129 0.35 9.39 4.90
C ALA A 129 1.54 8.43 5.15
N GLU A 130 1.51 7.50 6.13
CA GLU A 130 2.67 6.61 6.36
C GLU A 130 2.79 5.58 5.24
N ASN A 131 1.67 5.00 4.83
CA ASN A 131 1.62 4.11 3.67
C ASN A 131 2.10 4.83 2.39
N LEU A 132 1.65 6.06 2.12
CA LEU A 132 2.12 6.88 0.99
C LEU A 132 3.60 7.23 1.11
N LYS A 133 4.11 7.47 2.32
CA LYS A 133 5.54 7.73 2.58
C LYS A 133 6.38 6.48 2.31
N LEU A 134 5.99 5.31 2.82
CA LEU A 134 6.65 4.03 2.54
C LEU A 134 6.60 3.70 1.04
N GLN A 135 5.46 3.97 0.39
CA GLN A 135 5.31 3.82 -1.05
C GLN A 135 6.22 4.77 -1.83
N ALA A 136 6.28 6.05 -1.46
CA ALA A 136 7.17 7.03 -2.07
C ALA A 136 8.65 6.65 -1.89
N GLN A 137 9.03 6.17 -0.70
CA GLN A 137 10.38 5.66 -0.44
C GLN A 137 10.70 4.42 -1.29
N THR A 138 9.78 3.48 -1.39
CA THR A 138 9.93 2.29 -2.22
C THR A 138 10.07 2.67 -3.70
N ALA A 139 9.22 3.56 -4.20
CA ALA A 139 9.31 4.10 -5.56
C ALA A 139 10.64 4.82 -5.81
N THR A 140 11.17 5.52 -4.80
CA THR A 140 12.49 6.17 -4.88
C THR A 140 13.61 5.14 -5.01
N VAL A 141 13.61 4.08 -4.20
CA VAL A 141 14.59 2.99 -4.30
C VAL A 141 14.54 2.33 -5.67
N VAL A 142 13.34 2.10 -6.19
CA VAL A 142 13.10 1.51 -7.51
C VAL A 142 13.62 2.39 -8.64
N SER A 143 13.26 3.67 -8.63
CA SER A 143 13.73 4.65 -9.61
C SER A 143 15.25 4.76 -9.59
N MET A 144 15.85 4.76 -8.40
CA MET A 144 17.31 4.75 -8.23
C MET A 144 17.94 3.50 -8.86
N LEU A 145 17.38 2.31 -8.62
CA LEU A 145 17.89 1.08 -9.22
C LEU A 145 17.79 1.13 -10.76
N ALA A 146 16.65 1.57 -11.30
CA ALA A 146 16.48 1.73 -12.75
C ALA A 146 17.51 2.71 -13.34
N ALA A 147 17.70 3.87 -12.70
CA ALA A 147 18.68 4.87 -13.11
C ALA A 147 20.12 4.33 -13.05
N LEU A 148 20.48 3.59 -11.99
CA LEU A 148 21.78 2.92 -11.85
C LEU A 148 22.06 2.00 -13.04
N PHE A 149 21.08 1.18 -13.43
CA PHE A 149 21.21 0.26 -14.57
C PHE A 149 21.36 1.01 -15.90
N ILE A 150 20.63 2.11 -16.10
CA ILE A 150 20.77 2.94 -17.29
C ILE A 150 22.17 3.54 -17.37
N ILE A 151 22.67 4.16 -16.30
CA ILE A 151 24.03 4.73 -16.26
C ILE A 151 25.08 3.65 -16.50
N PHE A 152 24.94 2.49 -15.87
CA PHE A 152 25.83 1.36 -16.06
C PHE A 152 25.88 0.94 -17.54
N SER A 153 24.73 0.83 -18.19
CA SER A 153 24.64 0.44 -19.60
C SER A 153 25.35 1.45 -20.52
N THR A 154 25.16 2.75 -20.27
CA THR A 154 25.76 3.84 -21.04
C THR A 154 27.28 3.89 -20.84
N LEU A 155 27.75 3.88 -19.60
CA LEU A 155 29.18 3.92 -19.29
C LEU A 155 29.89 2.65 -19.77
N SER A 156 29.27 1.47 -19.60
CA SER A 156 29.84 0.22 -20.10
C SER A 156 29.97 0.25 -21.63
N MET A 157 29.01 0.82 -22.35
CA MET A 157 29.07 0.98 -23.80
C MET A 157 30.17 1.98 -24.21
N GLY A 158 30.17 3.18 -23.61
CA GLY A 158 31.18 4.21 -23.91
C GLY A 158 32.60 3.75 -23.61
N VAL A 159 32.81 3.04 -22.49
CA VAL A 159 34.10 2.42 -22.18
C VAL A 159 34.49 1.41 -23.24
N THR A 160 33.56 0.54 -23.66
CA THR A 160 33.83 -0.51 -24.67
C THR A 160 34.28 0.08 -26.01
N GLU A 161 33.65 1.17 -26.44
CA GLU A 161 34.01 1.89 -27.67
C GLU A 161 35.37 2.57 -27.56
N ARG A 162 35.72 3.08 -26.37
CA ARG A 162 36.98 3.78 -26.10
C ARG A 162 38.10 2.88 -25.56
N VAL A 163 37.89 1.56 -25.44
CA VAL A 163 38.90 0.61 -24.90
C VAL A 163 40.25 0.76 -25.61
N ARG A 164 40.26 0.87 -26.94
CA ARG A 164 41.50 1.03 -27.71
C ARG A 164 42.21 2.35 -27.39
N GLN A 165 41.46 3.44 -27.20
CA GLN A 165 42.01 4.74 -26.83
C GLN A 165 42.64 4.68 -25.43
N PHE A 166 41.95 4.09 -24.45
CA PHE A 166 42.49 3.89 -23.10
C PHE A 166 43.71 2.97 -23.08
N ALA A 167 43.72 1.93 -23.92
CA ALA A 167 44.86 1.04 -24.07
C ALA A 167 46.08 1.75 -24.65
N ILE A 168 45.91 2.60 -25.66
CA ILE A 168 46.98 3.41 -26.23
C ILE A 168 47.52 4.40 -25.19
N LEU A 169 46.63 5.11 -24.48
CA LEU A 169 47.02 6.05 -23.42
C LEU A 169 47.81 5.36 -22.29
N ARG A 170 47.44 4.12 -21.93
CA ARG A 170 48.16 3.29 -20.96
C ARG A 170 49.47 2.70 -21.48
N ALA A 171 49.63 2.57 -22.80
CA ALA A 171 50.90 2.17 -23.39
C ALA A 171 51.92 3.32 -23.38
N VAL A 172 51.45 4.57 -23.41
CA VAL A 172 52.30 5.76 -23.42
C VAL A 172 52.66 6.24 -22.02
N ALA A 173 51.68 6.47 -21.13
CA ALA A 173 51.96 7.09 -19.83
C ALA A 173 50.94 6.82 -18.71
N LEU A 174 49.67 6.52 -19.03
CA LEU A 174 48.63 6.44 -18.00
C LEU A 174 48.71 5.15 -17.17
N THR A 175 48.57 5.30 -15.85
CA THR A 175 48.42 4.17 -14.93
C THR A 175 47.00 3.61 -14.96
N ARG A 176 46.81 2.39 -14.44
CA ARG A 176 45.47 1.77 -14.30
C ARG A 176 44.54 2.66 -13.48
N ALA A 177 45.02 3.17 -12.35
CA ALA A 177 44.23 4.02 -11.46
C ALA A 177 43.78 5.33 -12.14
N GLN A 178 44.63 5.96 -12.96
CA GLN A 178 44.26 7.17 -13.70
C GLN A 178 43.16 6.94 -14.74
N VAL A 179 43.15 5.79 -15.43
CA VAL A 179 42.04 5.42 -16.32
C VAL A 179 40.75 5.16 -15.55
N GLY A 180 40.84 4.47 -14.41
CA GLY A 180 39.69 4.28 -13.52
C GLY A 180 39.13 5.61 -12.99
N MET A 181 40.00 6.54 -12.60
CA MET A 181 39.64 7.87 -12.14
C MET A 181 38.97 8.69 -13.24
N LEU A 182 39.45 8.63 -14.48
CA LEU A 182 38.84 9.32 -15.60
C LEU A 182 37.40 8.85 -15.85
N ILE A 183 37.17 7.54 -15.81
CA ILE A 183 35.83 6.95 -15.95
C ILE A 183 34.93 7.32 -14.75
N GLY A 184 35.50 7.35 -13.54
CA GLY A 184 34.78 7.82 -12.34
C GLY A 184 34.38 9.29 -12.42
N ILE A 185 35.26 10.16 -12.95
CA ILE A 185 34.97 11.58 -13.18
C ILE A 185 33.87 11.73 -14.25
N GLU A 186 33.93 10.95 -15.33
CA GLU A 186 32.87 10.95 -16.36
C GLU A 186 31.52 10.53 -15.76
N GLY A 187 31.50 9.49 -14.92
CA GLY A 187 30.33 9.10 -14.14
C GLY A 187 29.84 10.21 -13.20
N PHE A 188 30.75 10.88 -12.48
CA PHE A 188 30.41 11.99 -11.58
C PHE A 188 29.79 13.17 -12.33
N ILE A 189 30.32 13.55 -13.49
CA ILE A 189 29.76 14.61 -14.34
C ILE A 189 28.35 14.25 -14.78
N PHE A 190 28.11 13.02 -15.23
CA PHE A 190 26.75 12.56 -15.55
C PHE A 190 25.83 12.60 -14.33
N GLY A 191 26.33 12.22 -13.15
CA GLY A 191 25.61 12.34 -11.88
C GLY A 191 25.23 13.78 -11.56
N THR A 192 26.14 14.75 -11.73
CA THR A 192 25.87 16.18 -11.51
C THR A 192 24.82 16.72 -12.47
N VAL A 193 24.97 16.46 -13.77
CA VAL A 193 24.03 16.93 -14.79
C VAL A 193 22.64 16.31 -14.57
N GLY A 194 22.61 15.00 -14.27
CA GLY A 194 21.38 14.30 -13.94
C GLY A 194 20.71 14.80 -12.66
N PHE A 195 21.48 15.11 -11.63
CA PHE A 195 20.97 15.67 -10.37
C PHE A 195 20.35 17.06 -10.57
N LEU A 196 21.07 17.97 -11.23
CA LEU A 196 20.57 19.34 -11.47
C LEU A 196 19.34 19.33 -12.38
N GLY A 197 19.37 18.55 -13.47
CA GLY A 197 18.24 18.40 -14.37
C GLY A 197 17.05 17.72 -13.69
N GLY A 198 17.29 16.66 -12.91
CA GLY A 198 16.27 15.92 -12.18
C GLY A 198 15.63 16.74 -11.06
N TRP A 199 16.41 17.55 -10.34
CA TRP A 199 15.87 18.49 -9.36
C TRP A 199 14.98 19.53 -10.03
N GLY A 200 15.44 20.16 -11.12
CA GLY A 200 14.64 21.14 -11.86
C GLY A 200 13.34 20.54 -12.41
N ALA A 201 13.41 19.36 -13.02
CA ALA A 201 12.24 18.66 -13.55
C ALA A 201 11.29 18.20 -12.43
N GLY A 202 11.81 17.70 -11.32
CA GLY A 202 11.03 17.29 -10.16
C GLY A 202 10.29 18.46 -9.51
N TRP A 203 10.95 19.61 -9.37
CA TRP A 203 10.31 20.83 -8.90
C TRP A 203 9.21 21.31 -9.85
N LEU A 204 9.45 21.27 -11.17
CA LEU A 204 8.44 21.63 -12.16
C LEU A 204 7.22 20.70 -12.11
N LEU A 205 7.43 19.39 -12.00
CA LEU A 205 6.36 18.40 -11.87
C LEU A 205 5.56 18.59 -10.58
N MET A 206 6.23 18.90 -9.48
CA MET A 206 5.60 19.21 -8.20
C MET A 206 4.70 20.44 -8.32
N GLU A 207 5.17 21.51 -8.96
CA GLU A 207 4.38 22.73 -9.20
C GLU A 207 3.17 22.47 -10.10
N ILE A 208 3.33 21.66 -11.16
CA ILE A 208 2.22 21.25 -12.02
C ILE A 208 1.19 20.46 -11.21
N ALA A 209 1.64 19.50 -10.40
CA ALA A 209 0.76 18.69 -9.56
C ALA A 209 -0.03 19.57 -8.57
N ASN A 210 0.66 20.48 -7.88
CA ASN A 210 0.08 21.41 -6.92
C ASN A 210 -1.02 22.29 -7.54
N ARG A 211 -0.85 22.73 -8.80
CA ARG A 211 -1.87 23.50 -9.51
C ARG A 211 -3.02 22.66 -10.05
N SER A 212 -2.74 21.40 -10.42
CA SER A 212 -3.75 20.51 -11.01
C SER A 212 -4.69 19.89 -9.99
N ALA A 213 -4.24 19.74 -8.73
CA ALA A 213 -5.01 19.14 -7.65
C ALA A 213 -4.79 19.88 -6.32
N PRO A 214 -5.29 21.13 -6.21
CA PRO A 214 -5.10 21.95 -4.99
C PRO A 214 -5.74 21.32 -3.75
N GLU A 215 -6.79 20.51 -3.92
CA GLU A 215 -7.45 19.76 -2.83
C GLU A 215 -6.58 18.62 -2.26
N LEU A 216 -5.55 18.16 -2.98
CA LEU A 216 -4.66 17.07 -2.51
C LEU A 216 -3.43 17.59 -1.74
N LEU A 217 -3.13 18.88 -1.82
CA LEU A 217 -1.91 19.50 -1.28
C LEU A 217 -2.28 20.84 -0.61
N GLU A 218 -3.19 20.80 0.36
CA GLU A 218 -3.74 22.00 1.02
C GLU A 218 -2.65 22.88 1.66
N ASP A 219 -1.61 22.28 2.27
CA ASP A 219 -0.44 22.97 2.82
C ASP A 219 0.65 23.31 1.78
N GLY A 220 0.42 22.96 0.53
CA GLY A 220 1.39 23.06 -0.56
C GLY A 220 2.50 22.00 -0.48
N ALA A 221 3.17 21.78 -1.61
CA ALA A 221 4.32 20.88 -1.67
C ALA A 221 5.64 21.65 -1.49
N VAL A 222 6.47 21.24 -0.53
CA VAL A 222 7.80 21.82 -0.32
C VAL A 222 8.87 20.75 -0.51
N VAL A 223 9.93 21.10 -1.24
CA VAL A 223 11.09 20.22 -1.39
C VAL A 223 11.88 20.20 -0.08
N GLY A 224 11.72 19.13 0.69
CA GLY A 224 12.44 18.95 1.95
C GLY A 224 13.96 18.82 1.77
N LYS A 225 14.72 19.37 2.72
CA LYS A 225 16.21 19.31 2.72
C LYS A 225 16.72 17.86 2.67
N TYR A 226 16.03 16.95 3.36
CA TYR A 226 16.34 15.53 3.35
C TYR A 226 16.20 14.92 1.96
N SER A 227 15.15 15.27 1.22
CA SER A 227 14.90 14.76 -0.14
C SER A 227 16.00 15.20 -1.12
N ILE A 228 16.47 16.45 -1.00
CA ILE A 228 17.59 16.96 -1.82
C ILE A 228 18.88 16.20 -1.47
N LEU A 229 19.18 16.03 -0.19
CA LEU A 229 20.37 15.30 0.26
C LEU A 229 20.32 13.84 -0.21
N LEU A 230 19.18 13.18 -0.05
CA LEU A 230 18.96 11.81 -0.51
C LEU A 230 19.12 11.71 -2.03
N ALA A 231 18.49 12.60 -2.80
CA ALA A 231 18.62 12.63 -4.25
C ALA A 231 20.08 12.84 -4.69
N ALA A 232 20.83 13.71 -4.01
CA ALA A 232 22.25 13.90 -4.26
C ALA A 232 23.05 12.63 -3.95
N CYS A 233 22.85 12.03 -2.77
CA CYS A 233 23.49 10.76 -2.40
C CYS A 233 23.19 9.66 -3.42
N CYS A 234 21.94 9.54 -3.88
CA CYS A 234 21.53 8.56 -4.86
C CYS A 234 22.13 8.84 -6.25
N ALA A 235 22.14 10.09 -6.71
CA ALA A 235 22.70 10.46 -8.01
C ALA A 235 24.21 10.23 -8.08
N TYR A 236 24.96 10.73 -7.08
CA TYR A 236 26.41 10.59 -7.04
C TYR A 236 26.82 9.15 -6.67
N GLY A 237 26.21 8.58 -5.63
CA GLY A 237 26.47 7.21 -5.21
C GLY A 237 26.12 6.21 -6.29
N GLY A 238 24.95 6.36 -6.91
CA GLY A 238 24.51 5.53 -8.04
C GLY A 238 25.45 5.64 -9.23
N ALA A 239 25.82 6.85 -9.66
CA ALA A 239 26.74 7.04 -10.79
C ALA A 239 28.12 6.41 -10.53
N LEU A 240 28.65 6.55 -9.31
CA LEU A 240 29.92 5.93 -8.93
C LEU A 240 29.82 4.40 -8.90
N LEU A 241 28.76 3.85 -8.30
CA LEU A 241 28.51 2.40 -8.27
C LEU A 241 28.36 1.82 -9.69
N ALA A 242 27.62 2.50 -10.56
CA ALA A 242 27.47 2.11 -11.97
C ALA A 242 28.81 2.16 -12.74
N SER A 243 29.66 3.14 -12.45
CA SER A 243 30.96 3.30 -13.11
C SER A 243 32.01 2.28 -12.66
N LEU A 244 31.81 1.63 -11.50
CA LEU A 244 32.81 0.77 -10.87
C LEU A 244 33.17 -0.45 -11.74
N VAL A 245 32.16 -1.17 -12.23
CA VAL A 245 32.38 -2.37 -13.06
C VAL A 245 33.04 -2.02 -14.41
N PRO A 246 32.57 -1.01 -15.17
CA PRO A 246 33.25 -0.53 -16.38
C PRO A 246 34.69 -0.05 -16.10
N ALA A 247 34.92 0.70 -15.02
CA ALA A 247 36.24 1.17 -14.63
C ALA A 247 37.20 0.00 -14.34
N ILE A 248 36.77 -0.99 -13.55
CA ILE A 248 37.56 -2.20 -13.27
C ILE A 248 37.88 -2.95 -14.56
N ARG A 249 36.91 -3.09 -15.47
CA ARG A 249 37.14 -3.73 -16.78
C ARG A 249 38.20 -2.97 -17.58
N ALA A 250 38.07 -1.65 -17.73
CA ALA A 250 39.04 -0.83 -18.45
C ALA A 250 40.46 -0.89 -17.85
N MET A 251 40.55 -0.95 -16.51
CA MET A 251 41.83 -1.10 -15.81
C MET A 251 42.50 -2.46 -16.04
N ARG A 252 41.70 -3.52 -16.28
CA ARG A 252 42.19 -4.89 -16.46
C ARG A 252 42.58 -5.24 -17.90
N VAL A 253 42.06 -4.53 -18.91
CA VAL A 253 42.45 -4.77 -20.31
C VAL A 253 43.96 -4.52 -20.47
N ARG A 254 44.69 -5.43 -21.11
CA ARG A 254 46.12 -5.23 -21.41
C ARG A 254 46.26 -4.41 -22.70
N PRO A 255 47.20 -3.46 -22.77
CA PRO A 255 47.38 -2.65 -23.98
C PRO A 255 47.59 -3.48 -25.25
N VAL A 256 48.33 -4.59 -25.14
CA VAL A 256 48.59 -5.50 -26.27
C VAL A 256 47.31 -6.19 -26.78
N ASP A 257 46.42 -6.64 -25.89
CA ASP A 257 45.18 -7.33 -26.25
C ASP A 257 44.20 -6.41 -26.99
N ALA A 258 44.24 -5.11 -26.69
CA ALA A 258 43.39 -4.11 -27.34
C ALA A 258 43.92 -3.65 -28.72
N MET A 259 45.17 -3.98 -29.06
CA MET A 259 45.80 -3.64 -30.34
C MET A 259 45.68 -4.77 -31.38
N ILE A 260 45.38 -5.99 -30.94
CA ILE A 260 45.10 -7.11 -31.84
C ILE A 260 43.76 -6.81 -32.55
N PRO A 261 43.70 -6.77 -33.90
CA PRO A 261 42.43 -6.64 -34.61
C PRO A 261 41.55 -7.80 -34.14
N ARG A 262 40.38 -7.49 -33.56
CA ARG A 262 39.41 -8.48 -33.10
C ARG A 262 39.13 -9.44 -34.26
N SER A 263 39.77 -10.60 -34.26
CA SER A 263 39.40 -11.71 -35.13
C SER A 263 37.92 -11.97 -34.89
N ALA A 264 37.17 -12.19 -35.98
CA ALA A 264 35.73 -12.33 -36.00
C ALA A 264 35.19 -12.93 -34.70
N ALA A 265 34.27 -12.21 -34.06
CA ALA A 265 33.68 -12.56 -32.77
C ALA A 265 33.39 -14.06 -32.71
N ALA A 266 33.88 -14.74 -31.67
CA ALA A 266 33.54 -16.14 -31.42
C ALA A 266 32.01 -16.28 -31.49
N ASP A 267 31.54 -17.34 -32.17
CA ASP A 267 30.11 -17.61 -32.31
C ASP A 267 29.46 -17.52 -30.92
N PRO A 268 28.42 -16.68 -30.76
CA PRO A 268 27.74 -16.55 -29.49
C PRO A 268 27.01 -17.86 -29.16
N HIS A 269 27.68 -18.75 -28.44
CA HIS A 269 27.07 -19.98 -27.96
C HIS A 269 26.37 -19.70 -26.63
N VAL A 270 25.04 -19.64 -26.67
CA VAL A 270 24.24 -19.73 -25.44
C VAL A 270 24.20 -21.19 -25.03
N SER A 271 24.70 -21.48 -23.83
CA SER A 271 24.67 -22.84 -23.31
C SER A 271 23.22 -23.27 -23.08
N TRP A 272 22.83 -24.46 -23.54
CA TRP A 272 21.49 -25.01 -23.22
C TRP A 272 21.25 -25.08 -21.70
N LYS A 273 22.34 -25.24 -20.92
CA LYS A 273 22.30 -25.23 -19.47
C LYS A 273 21.76 -23.91 -18.90
N SER A 274 22.15 -22.74 -19.44
CA SER A 274 21.64 -21.46 -18.95
C SER A 274 20.15 -21.26 -19.25
N LEU A 275 19.64 -21.82 -20.36
CA LEU A 275 18.21 -21.86 -20.67
C LEU A 275 17.45 -22.70 -19.63
N VAL A 276 17.90 -23.94 -19.40
CA VAL A 276 17.25 -24.85 -18.44
C VAL A 276 17.32 -24.30 -17.02
N THR A 277 18.48 -23.80 -16.57
CA THR A 277 18.63 -23.20 -15.24
C THR A 277 17.77 -21.95 -15.10
N GLY A 278 17.70 -21.09 -16.13
CA GLY A 278 16.86 -19.89 -16.11
C GLY A 278 15.37 -20.22 -16.00
N LEU A 279 14.89 -21.20 -16.79
CA LEU A 279 13.51 -21.69 -16.71
C LEU A 279 13.22 -22.36 -15.36
N ALA A 280 14.15 -23.15 -14.83
CA ALA A 280 14.02 -23.77 -13.52
C ALA A 280 13.88 -22.72 -12.41
N LEU A 281 14.68 -21.64 -12.44
CA LEU A 281 14.59 -20.53 -11.49
C LEU A 281 13.27 -19.77 -11.60
N LEU A 282 12.76 -19.53 -12.83
CA LEU A 282 11.45 -18.91 -13.01
C LEU A 282 10.31 -19.79 -12.48
N ALA A 283 10.45 -21.12 -12.56
CA ALA A 283 9.45 -22.05 -12.07
C ALA A 283 9.40 -22.14 -10.53
N ILE A 284 10.45 -21.71 -9.82
CA ILE A 284 10.49 -21.75 -8.34
C ILE A 284 9.32 -20.95 -7.75
N TYR A 285 9.08 -19.72 -8.23
CA TYR A 285 8.03 -18.87 -7.67
C TYR A 285 6.61 -19.47 -7.78
N PRO A 286 6.11 -19.91 -8.97
CA PRO A 286 4.80 -20.55 -9.06
C PRO A 286 4.72 -21.89 -8.31
N ILE A 287 5.80 -22.69 -8.26
CA ILE A 287 5.83 -23.93 -7.48
C ILE A 287 5.69 -23.64 -5.99
N ILE A 288 6.41 -22.63 -5.49
CA ILE A 288 6.35 -22.23 -4.09
C ILE A 288 4.97 -21.64 -3.76
N SER A 289 4.40 -20.79 -4.63
CA SER A 289 3.13 -20.10 -4.36
C SER A 289 1.89 -20.99 -4.52
N HIS A 290 1.87 -21.93 -5.48
CA HIS A 290 0.70 -22.79 -5.75
C HIS A 290 0.89 -24.24 -5.28
N GLY A 291 2.13 -24.70 -5.11
CA GLY A 291 2.44 -26.09 -4.74
C GLY A 291 2.52 -26.33 -3.23
N MET A 292 2.73 -25.29 -2.41
CA MET A 292 2.64 -25.40 -0.96
C MET A 292 1.22 -25.06 -0.50
N ARG A 293 0.56 -26.03 0.16
CA ARG A 293 -0.74 -25.80 0.80
C ARG A 293 -0.51 -24.75 1.88
N HIS A 294 -1.27 -23.65 1.86
CA HIS A 294 -1.18 -22.52 2.78
C HIS A 294 -1.66 -22.90 4.19
N GLY A 295 -1.06 -23.93 4.79
CA GLY A 295 -1.22 -24.27 6.19
C GLY A 295 -0.01 -23.73 6.94
N ASP A 296 -0.25 -22.72 7.77
CA ASP A 296 0.61 -22.18 8.82
C ASP A 296 1.94 -21.52 8.42
N GLU A 297 2.06 -20.25 8.81
CA GLU A 297 3.27 -19.48 9.15
C GLU A 297 4.50 -19.52 8.22
N ALA A 298 4.41 -20.02 6.99
CA ALA A 298 5.53 -19.96 6.09
C ALA A 298 5.89 -18.45 5.87
N PRO A 299 7.12 -18.01 6.22
CA PRO A 299 7.39 -16.58 6.34
C PRO A 299 7.18 -15.91 5.00
N VAL A 300 6.23 -14.98 4.92
CA VAL A 300 6.01 -14.09 3.75
C VAL A 300 7.34 -13.52 3.25
N VAL A 301 8.25 -13.25 4.20
CA VAL A 301 9.65 -12.87 3.98
C VAL A 301 10.40 -13.87 3.08
N ILE A 302 10.35 -15.17 3.34
CA ILE A 302 11.03 -16.18 2.52
C ILE A 302 10.41 -16.23 1.12
N TYR A 303 9.08 -16.19 1.01
CA TYR A 303 8.40 -16.14 -0.29
C TYR A 303 8.81 -14.92 -1.11
N MET A 304 8.88 -13.75 -0.46
CA MET A 304 9.23 -12.50 -1.10
C MET A 304 10.70 -12.50 -1.53
N PHE A 305 11.64 -12.79 -0.62
CA PHE A 305 13.06 -12.71 -0.92
C PHE A 305 13.54 -13.82 -1.85
N LEU A 306 13.15 -15.08 -1.59
CA LEU A 306 13.55 -16.21 -2.43
C LEU A 306 12.82 -16.18 -3.78
N GLY A 307 11.54 -15.79 -3.79
CA GLY A 307 10.74 -15.64 -5.00
C GLY A 307 11.27 -14.55 -5.92
N VAL A 308 11.47 -13.33 -5.41
CA VAL A 308 11.96 -12.20 -6.21
C VAL A 308 13.40 -12.45 -6.69
N ALA A 309 14.27 -12.98 -5.83
CA ALA A 309 15.66 -13.26 -6.22
C ALA A 309 15.74 -14.35 -7.30
N SER A 310 14.94 -15.42 -7.20
CA SER A 310 14.90 -16.49 -8.20
C SER A 310 14.33 -16.00 -9.54
N LEU A 311 13.26 -15.19 -9.52
CA LEU A 311 12.71 -14.53 -10.70
C LEU A 311 13.75 -13.63 -11.39
N ALA A 312 14.39 -12.73 -10.64
CA ALA A 312 15.41 -11.83 -11.18
C ALA A 312 16.59 -12.60 -11.80
N ALA A 313 17.11 -13.60 -11.11
CA ALA A 313 18.18 -14.46 -11.62
C ALA A 313 17.75 -15.24 -12.86
N GLY A 314 16.53 -15.77 -12.89
CA GLY A 314 15.94 -16.47 -14.04
C GLY A 314 15.86 -15.59 -15.28
N PHE A 315 15.35 -14.36 -15.15
CA PHE A 315 15.30 -13.40 -16.26
C PHE A 315 16.69 -13.00 -16.77
N ILE A 316 17.65 -12.75 -15.88
CA ILE A 316 19.04 -12.42 -16.26
C ILE A 316 19.66 -13.56 -17.09
N LEU A 317 19.47 -14.81 -16.66
CA LEU A 317 20.00 -16.01 -17.35
C LEU A 317 19.32 -16.28 -18.70
N LEU A 318 18.03 -15.92 -18.83
CA LEU A 318 17.27 -16.08 -20.07
C LEU A 318 17.46 -14.95 -21.07
N THR A 319 17.98 -13.80 -20.65
CA THR A 319 18.14 -12.63 -21.53
C THR A 319 18.95 -12.91 -22.81
N PRO A 320 20.08 -13.65 -22.78
CA PRO A 320 20.80 -14.02 -24.00
C PRO A 320 19.96 -14.83 -24.99
N VAL A 321 19.13 -15.75 -24.48
CA VAL A 321 18.21 -16.55 -25.32
C VAL A 321 17.14 -15.65 -25.92
N ALA A 322 16.56 -14.76 -25.11
CA ALA A 322 15.55 -13.80 -25.57
C ALA A 322 16.10 -12.89 -26.67
N VAL A 323 17.31 -12.35 -26.53
CA VAL A 323 17.97 -11.51 -27.55
C VAL A 323 18.17 -12.29 -28.85
N LEU A 324 18.63 -13.55 -28.79
CA LEU A 324 18.80 -14.39 -29.98
C LEU A 324 17.47 -14.78 -30.63
N LEU A 325 16.42 -15.00 -29.84
CA LEU A 325 15.09 -15.31 -30.33
C LEU A 325 14.48 -14.10 -31.03
N VAL A 326 14.63 -12.92 -30.46
CA VAL A 326 14.23 -11.64 -31.08
C VAL A 326 15.02 -11.40 -32.36
N ASP A 327 16.32 -11.68 -32.39
CA ASP A 327 17.13 -11.59 -33.62
C ASP A 327 16.61 -12.57 -34.69
N ARG A 328 16.38 -13.83 -34.33
CA ARG A 328 15.92 -14.87 -35.26
C ARG A 328 14.55 -14.56 -35.88
N ILE A 329 13.63 -13.99 -35.11
CA ILE A 329 12.27 -13.67 -35.56
C ILE A 329 12.21 -12.28 -36.22
N GLY A 330 12.93 -11.30 -35.65
CA GLY A 330 12.89 -9.90 -36.04
C GLY A 330 13.80 -9.56 -37.22
N SER A 331 15.00 -10.12 -37.31
CA SER A 331 15.92 -9.87 -38.44
C SER A 331 15.32 -10.14 -39.82
N PRO A 332 14.57 -11.23 -40.08
CA PRO A 332 13.92 -11.42 -41.38
C PRO A 332 12.82 -10.39 -41.66
N LEU A 333 12.10 -9.93 -40.63
CA LEU A 333 11.05 -8.91 -40.76
C LEU A 333 11.67 -7.55 -41.09
N VAL A 334 12.69 -7.14 -40.34
CA VAL A 334 13.41 -5.86 -40.55
C VAL A 334 14.15 -5.86 -41.87
N ALA A 335 14.79 -6.97 -42.26
CA ALA A 335 15.45 -7.10 -43.56
C ALA A 335 14.47 -6.93 -44.73
N ARG A 336 13.25 -7.48 -44.62
CA ARG A 336 12.21 -7.28 -45.63
C ARG A 336 11.76 -5.82 -45.71
N LEU A 337 11.65 -5.15 -44.56
CA LEU A 337 11.17 -3.77 -44.49
C LEU A 337 12.21 -2.74 -44.94
N THR A 338 13.50 -3.02 -44.72
CA THR A 338 14.62 -2.10 -45.01
C THR A 338 15.42 -2.44 -46.28
N GLY A 339 15.17 -3.60 -46.89
CA GLY A 339 15.88 -4.05 -48.09
C GLY A 339 17.34 -4.48 -47.86
N VAL A 340 17.77 -4.60 -46.59
CA VAL A 340 19.14 -4.97 -46.22
C VAL A 340 19.27 -6.51 -46.12
N PRO A 341 20.38 -7.12 -46.58
CA PRO A 341 20.62 -8.56 -46.43
C PRO A 341 20.60 -9.02 -44.96
N VAL A 342 19.78 -10.05 -44.67
CA VAL A 342 19.61 -10.64 -43.32
C VAL A 342 20.94 -11.01 -42.65
N LYS A 343 21.92 -11.48 -43.43
CA LYS A 343 23.24 -11.87 -42.91
C LYS A 343 24.03 -10.71 -42.30
N LEU A 344 23.86 -9.49 -42.83
CA LEU A 344 24.53 -8.30 -42.30
C LEU A 344 23.90 -7.87 -40.96
N LEU A 345 22.57 -7.93 -40.87
CA LEU A 345 21.83 -7.67 -39.63
C LEU A 345 22.18 -8.68 -38.53
N ALA A 346 22.17 -9.97 -38.84
CA ALA A 346 22.52 -11.04 -37.90
C ALA A 346 23.98 -10.91 -37.40
N SER A 347 24.91 -10.47 -38.25
CA SER A 347 26.31 -10.29 -37.88
C SER A 347 26.53 -9.14 -36.88
N GLN A 348 25.68 -8.12 -36.88
CA GLN A 348 25.76 -6.98 -35.95
C GLN A 348 25.26 -7.33 -34.54
N ILE A 349 24.19 -8.15 -34.46
CA ILE A 349 23.63 -8.56 -33.17
C ILE A 349 24.51 -9.62 -32.51
N SER A 350 24.94 -10.64 -33.27
CA SER A 350 25.87 -11.67 -32.78
C SER A 350 27.24 -11.08 -32.38
N GLY A 351 27.80 -10.17 -33.19
CA GLY A 351 29.07 -9.50 -32.91
C GLY A 351 29.03 -8.55 -31.71
N SER A 352 27.84 -8.13 -31.25
CA SER A 352 27.66 -7.27 -30.09
C SER A 352 26.75 -7.87 -29.01
N LEU A 353 26.59 -9.20 -28.97
CA LEU A 353 25.64 -9.88 -28.06
C LEU A 353 25.82 -9.47 -26.61
N GLY A 354 27.06 -9.39 -26.11
CA GLY A 354 27.33 -8.98 -24.73
C GLY A 354 26.84 -7.56 -24.40
N ARG A 355 26.88 -6.64 -25.38
CA ARG A 355 26.37 -5.27 -25.25
C ARG A 355 24.84 -5.29 -25.23
N THR A 356 24.22 -5.97 -26.21
CA THR A 356 22.76 -6.06 -26.33
C THR A 356 22.12 -6.75 -25.13
N VAL A 357 22.76 -7.79 -24.59
CA VAL A 357 22.31 -8.48 -23.37
C VAL A 357 22.41 -7.56 -22.16
N ALA A 358 23.52 -6.85 -21.98
CA ALA A 358 23.68 -5.93 -20.85
C ALA A 358 22.65 -4.79 -20.86
N THR A 359 22.40 -4.18 -22.02
CA THR A 359 21.36 -3.15 -22.18
C THR A 359 19.96 -3.72 -21.96
N SER A 360 19.70 -4.93 -22.46
CA SER A 360 18.38 -5.57 -22.30
C SER A 360 18.11 -5.91 -20.83
N ILE A 361 19.08 -6.49 -20.11
CA ILE A 361 18.94 -6.77 -18.67
C ILE A 361 18.64 -5.47 -17.90
N ALA A 362 19.41 -4.41 -18.16
CA ALA A 362 19.24 -3.12 -17.52
C ALA A 362 17.82 -2.55 -17.72
N LEU A 363 17.32 -2.55 -18.96
CA LEU A 363 15.98 -2.05 -19.30
C LEU A 363 14.87 -2.95 -18.74
N SER A 364 15.03 -4.27 -18.81
CA SER A 364 14.03 -5.23 -18.32
C SER A 364 13.87 -5.16 -16.80
N ILE A 365 14.97 -5.01 -16.04
CA ILE A 365 14.89 -4.84 -14.59
C ILE A 365 14.16 -3.53 -14.25
N GLY A 366 14.49 -2.42 -14.91
CA GLY A 366 13.84 -1.13 -14.67
C GLY A 366 12.34 -1.16 -14.99
N LEU A 367 11.97 -1.66 -16.16
CA LEU A 367 10.56 -1.77 -16.58
C LEU A 367 9.78 -2.76 -15.72
N GLY A 368 10.37 -3.92 -15.41
CA GLY A 368 9.74 -4.95 -14.57
C GLY A 368 9.45 -4.43 -13.17
N LEU A 369 10.38 -3.66 -12.59
CA LEU A 369 10.22 -3.06 -11.28
C LEU A 369 9.12 -1.97 -11.28
N TYR A 370 9.02 -1.18 -12.35
CA TYR A 370 7.92 -0.22 -12.54
C TYR A 370 6.55 -0.91 -12.64
N ILE A 371 6.43 -1.93 -13.49
CA ILE A 371 5.18 -2.70 -13.65
C ILE A 371 4.81 -3.37 -12.33
N GLY A 372 5.78 -3.92 -11.60
CA GLY A 372 5.55 -4.53 -10.29
C GLY A 372 4.91 -3.57 -9.29
N ILE A 373 5.36 -2.31 -9.24
CA ILE A 373 4.75 -1.27 -8.40
C ILE A 373 3.32 -0.97 -8.85
N GLN A 374 3.09 -0.80 -10.15
CA GLN A 374 1.75 -0.48 -10.65
C GLN A 374 0.75 -1.59 -10.35
N VAL A 375 1.15 -2.84 -10.56
CA VAL A 375 0.32 -4.01 -10.23
C VAL A 375 0.06 -4.05 -8.73
N TRP A 376 1.11 -3.97 -7.90
CA TRP A 376 0.96 -4.02 -6.45
C TRP A 376 0.07 -2.89 -5.92
N GLY A 377 0.32 -1.64 -6.34
CA GLY A 377 -0.47 -0.47 -5.94
C GLY A 377 -1.93 -0.58 -6.37
N HIS A 378 -2.19 -1.02 -7.60
CA HIS A 378 -3.56 -1.26 -8.06
C HIS A 378 -4.25 -2.37 -7.26
N THR A 379 -3.58 -3.50 -7.03
CA THR A 379 -4.14 -4.61 -6.24
C THR A 379 -4.38 -4.22 -4.78
N MET A 380 -3.51 -3.41 -4.19
CA MET A 380 -3.66 -2.92 -2.82
C MET A 380 -4.87 -2.01 -2.70
N LEU A 381 -5.01 -1.02 -3.58
CA LEU A 381 -6.13 -0.07 -3.56
C LEU A 381 -7.47 -0.72 -3.89
N SER A 382 -7.46 -1.80 -4.70
CA SER A 382 -8.68 -2.50 -5.10
C SER A 382 -9.50 -3.04 -3.92
N GLY A 383 -8.86 -3.36 -2.80
CA GLY A 383 -9.54 -3.83 -1.59
C GLY A 383 -10.17 -2.72 -0.74
N PHE A 384 -9.71 -1.47 -0.88
CA PHE A 384 -10.18 -0.33 -0.07
C PHE A 384 -11.23 0.52 -0.78
N LEU A 385 -11.27 0.48 -2.11
CA LEU A 385 -12.27 1.20 -2.88
C LEU A 385 -13.57 0.38 -2.92
N PRO A 386 -14.73 0.98 -2.63
CA PRO A 386 -16.01 0.32 -2.84
C PRO A 386 -16.10 -0.08 -4.32
N GLY A 387 -16.09 -1.40 -4.56
CA GLY A 387 -16.18 -1.95 -5.90
C GLY A 387 -17.61 -1.88 -6.44
N THR A 388 -17.85 -2.49 -7.60
CA THR A 388 -19.19 -2.62 -8.19
C THR A 388 -20.19 -3.38 -7.32
N TRP A 389 -19.72 -3.99 -6.23
CA TRP A 389 -20.53 -4.70 -5.25
C TRP A 389 -21.31 -3.75 -4.32
N ALA A 390 -20.79 -2.54 -4.08
CA ALA A 390 -21.32 -1.60 -3.09
C ALA A 390 -22.41 -0.69 -3.70
N PRO A 391 -23.34 -0.16 -2.88
CA PRO A 391 -24.31 0.82 -3.33
C PRO A 391 -23.63 2.16 -3.67
N ASP A 392 -24.31 2.98 -4.48
CA ASP A 392 -23.80 4.28 -4.93
C ASP A 392 -23.51 5.26 -3.78
N ALA A 393 -24.23 5.13 -2.66
CA ALA A 393 -24.03 5.94 -1.46
C ALA A 393 -24.50 5.22 -0.20
N VAL A 394 -23.91 5.57 0.94
CA VAL A 394 -24.33 5.13 2.27
C VAL A 394 -24.57 6.36 3.14
N ILE A 395 -25.72 6.43 3.80
CA ILE A 395 -26.05 7.51 4.73
C ILE A 395 -25.84 6.99 6.15
N GLY A 396 -24.88 7.58 6.87
CA GLY A 396 -24.61 7.24 8.27
C GLY A 396 -25.42 8.11 9.22
N PHE A 397 -26.16 7.50 10.15
CA PHE A 397 -26.90 8.19 11.21
C PHE A 397 -26.19 7.96 12.54
N ARG A 398 -25.44 8.95 13.03
CA ARG A 398 -24.66 8.86 14.28
C ARG A 398 -24.77 10.18 15.08
N PRO A 399 -24.86 10.15 16.42
CA PRO A 399 -25.29 9.06 17.29
C PRO A 399 -26.84 8.94 17.36
N GLY A 400 -27.36 7.77 17.73
CA GLY A 400 -28.81 7.55 17.96
C GLY A 400 -29.55 6.82 16.83
N GLY A 401 -28.94 6.68 15.64
CA GLY A 401 -29.56 6.02 14.50
C GLY A 401 -30.77 6.78 13.94
N LEU A 402 -31.53 6.15 13.04
CA LEU A 402 -32.76 6.72 12.49
C LEU A 402 -33.94 5.83 12.86
N VAL A 403 -35.07 6.44 13.25
CA VAL A 403 -36.31 5.71 13.48
C VAL A 403 -36.78 5.07 12.17
N LYS A 404 -37.31 3.85 12.24
CA LYS A 404 -37.71 3.08 11.05
C LYS A 404 -38.65 3.85 10.11
N GLU A 405 -39.59 4.60 10.66
CA GLU A 405 -40.54 5.42 9.90
C GLU A 405 -39.86 6.53 9.09
N ASP A 406 -38.81 7.14 9.63
CA ASP A 406 -38.03 8.16 8.93
C ASP A 406 -37.10 7.54 7.89
N ALA A 407 -36.58 6.34 8.16
CA ALA A 407 -35.78 5.60 7.19
C ALA A 407 -36.59 5.24 5.92
N GLU A 408 -37.89 4.97 6.08
CA GLU A 408 -38.80 4.71 4.95
C GLU A 408 -39.05 5.97 4.10
N LYS A 409 -39.01 7.17 4.69
CA LYS A 409 -39.15 8.44 3.95
C LYS A 409 -37.97 8.69 3.00
N VAL A 410 -36.78 8.21 3.33
CA VAL A 410 -35.60 8.34 2.45
C VAL A 410 -35.84 7.67 1.09
N ALA A 411 -36.63 6.58 1.05
CA ALA A 411 -37.02 5.91 -0.20
C ALA A 411 -37.83 6.81 -1.14
N GLN A 412 -38.49 7.85 -0.60
CA GLN A 412 -39.39 8.73 -1.35
C GLN A 412 -38.67 9.97 -1.90
N PHE A 413 -37.39 10.16 -1.56
CA PHE A 413 -36.64 11.31 -2.03
C PHE A 413 -36.41 11.22 -3.54
N LYS A 414 -36.54 12.37 -4.21
CA LYS A 414 -36.38 12.45 -5.67
C LYS A 414 -34.96 12.03 -6.06
N GLY A 415 -34.85 11.00 -6.90
CA GLY A 415 -33.56 10.44 -7.35
C GLY A 415 -33.14 9.16 -6.62
N VAL A 416 -33.82 8.78 -5.53
CA VAL A 416 -33.59 7.51 -4.84
C VAL A 416 -34.38 6.41 -5.56
N THR A 417 -33.68 5.41 -6.08
CA THR A 417 -34.32 4.25 -6.75
C THR A 417 -34.52 3.09 -5.78
N LYS A 418 -33.57 2.87 -4.87
CA LYS A 418 -33.59 1.82 -3.85
C LYS A 418 -33.05 2.38 -2.55
N SER A 419 -33.66 2.01 -1.43
CA SER A 419 -33.13 2.27 -0.11
C SER A 419 -33.30 1.03 0.77
N LEU A 420 -32.30 0.78 1.60
CA LEU A 420 -32.27 -0.35 2.52
C LEU A 420 -31.75 0.17 3.86
N PRO A 421 -32.56 0.13 4.92
CA PRO A 421 -32.06 0.35 6.27
C PRO A 421 -31.08 -0.77 6.63
N ILE A 422 -29.89 -0.39 7.10
CA ILE A 422 -28.84 -1.31 7.52
C ILE A 422 -28.60 -1.09 9.02
N ILE A 423 -28.67 -2.19 9.78
CA ILE A 423 -28.38 -2.19 11.21
C ILE A 423 -27.00 -2.82 11.39
N VAL A 424 -26.12 -2.16 12.13
CA VAL A 424 -24.76 -2.67 12.39
C VAL A 424 -24.59 -2.83 13.88
N GLU A 425 -24.22 -4.04 14.29
CA GLU A 425 -23.94 -4.41 15.68
C GLU A 425 -22.62 -5.19 15.74
N GLN A 426 -22.01 -5.26 16.92
CA GLN A 426 -20.74 -5.98 17.12
C GLN A 426 -20.84 -6.99 18.27
N PRO A 427 -21.55 -8.12 18.10
CA PRO A 427 -21.60 -9.19 19.08
C PRO A 427 -20.25 -9.91 19.22
N ARG A 428 -20.03 -10.52 20.39
CA ARG A 428 -18.87 -11.38 20.64
C ARG A 428 -19.13 -12.82 20.19
N LEU A 429 -18.09 -13.52 19.77
CA LEU A 429 -18.10 -14.96 19.64
C LEU A 429 -18.07 -15.60 21.03
N ARG A 430 -18.94 -16.57 21.30
CA ARG A 430 -18.94 -17.28 22.60
C ARG A 430 -17.65 -18.06 22.83
N LYS A 431 -17.10 -18.63 21.76
CA LYS A 431 -15.81 -19.33 21.75
C LYS A 431 -14.83 -18.52 20.90
N ASP A 432 -13.59 -18.42 21.33
CA ASP A 432 -12.51 -17.76 20.57
C ASP A 432 -12.10 -18.63 19.35
N LEU A 433 -12.99 -18.70 18.36
CA LEU A 433 -12.79 -19.47 17.12
C LEU A 433 -11.66 -18.90 16.27
N THR A 434 -11.42 -17.59 16.38
CA THR A 434 -10.40 -16.83 15.65
C THR A 434 -9.03 -16.84 16.32
N ARG A 435 -8.90 -17.47 17.50
CA ARG A 435 -7.66 -17.52 18.32
C ARG A 435 -7.09 -16.13 18.61
N SER A 436 -7.96 -15.15 18.83
CA SER A 436 -7.65 -13.75 19.10
C SER A 436 -6.67 -13.55 20.26
N ALA A 437 -6.68 -14.45 21.25
CA ALA A 437 -5.77 -14.38 22.40
C ALA A 437 -4.29 -14.65 22.04
N ALA A 438 -4.00 -15.32 20.92
CA ALA A 438 -2.62 -15.67 20.54
C ALA A 438 -1.86 -14.48 19.91
N ARG A 439 -2.54 -13.62 19.15
CA ARG A 439 -2.06 -12.34 18.59
C ARG A 439 -3.26 -11.45 18.29
N ALA A 440 -3.35 -10.26 18.89
CA ALA A 440 -4.36 -9.28 18.49
C ALA A 440 -3.88 -8.60 17.21
N THR A 441 -4.61 -8.81 16.13
CA THR A 441 -4.48 -8.07 14.88
C THR A 441 -5.87 -7.60 14.49
N VAL A 442 -6.00 -6.60 13.62
CA VAL A 442 -7.30 -6.11 13.15
C VAL A 442 -8.18 -7.23 12.58
N VAL A 443 -7.56 -8.28 12.03
CA VAL A 443 -8.23 -9.44 11.43
C VAL A 443 -8.63 -10.53 12.44
N ARG A 444 -8.00 -10.56 13.64
CA ARG A 444 -8.22 -11.60 14.67
C ARG A 444 -8.81 -10.98 15.92
N GLN A 445 -10.12 -10.80 15.91
CA GLN A 445 -10.90 -10.29 17.03
C GLN A 445 -11.86 -11.35 17.57
N ASP A 446 -12.28 -11.19 18.82
CA ASP A 446 -13.29 -12.03 19.47
C ASP A 446 -14.72 -11.51 19.24
N ASN A 447 -14.88 -10.41 18.51
CA ASN A 447 -16.15 -9.86 18.06
C ASN A 447 -16.28 -9.99 16.52
N VAL A 448 -17.53 -9.93 16.05
CA VAL A 448 -17.85 -9.93 14.63
C VAL A 448 -18.77 -8.76 14.32
N VAL A 449 -18.63 -8.17 13.14
CA VAL A 449 -19.58 -7.14 12.67
C VAL A 449 -20.81 -7.84 12.12
N LEU A 450 -21.93 -7.72 12.84
CA LEU A 450 -23.22 -8.23 12.43
C LEU A 450 -23.98 -7.14 11.66
N VAL A 451 -24.36 -7.45 10.44
CA VAL A 451 -25.09 -6.53 9.55
C VAL A 451 -26.51 -7.05 9.34
N GLY A 452 -27.49 -6.39 9.96
CA GLY A 452 -28.91 -6.68 9.83
C GLY A 452 -29.53 -5.93 8.65
N ILE A 453 -30.09 -6.68 7.71
CA ILE A 453 -30.66 -6.18 6.44
C ILE A 453 -31.88 -7.00 6.02
N ASP A 454 -32.73 -6.42 5.17
CA ASP A 454 -33.80 -7.14 4.46
C ASP A 454 -33.19 -7.96 3.30
N PRO A 455 -33.19 -9.31 3.37
CA PRO A 455 -32.49 -10.15 2.39
C PRO A 455 -33.01 -9.99 0.96
N ARG A 456 -34.33 -9.80 0.78
CA ARG A 456 -34.93 -9.67 -0.56
C ARG A 456 -34.49 -8.40 -1.25
N LYS A 457 -34.42 -7.29 -0.51
CA LYS A 457 -33.99 -6.00 -1.05
C LYS A 457 -32.47 -5.92 -1.23
N ALA A 458 -31.73 -6.62 -0.38
CA ALA A 458 -30.27 -6.65 -0.42
C ALA A 458 -29.74 -7.47 -1.60
N PHE A 459 -30.23 -8.71 -1.75
CA PHE A 459 -29.63 -9.73 -2.64
C PHE A 459 -30.59 -10.29 -3.69
N GLY A 460 -31.90 -10.06 -3.55
CA GLY A 460 -32.91 -10.61 -4.44
C GLY A 460 -33.18 -9.76 -5.70
N GLY A 461 -33.69 -10.42 -6.73
CA GLY A 461 -34.11 -9.80 -8.00
C GLY A 461 -32.98 -9.61 -9.02
N ASP A 462 -33.33 -9.08 -10.20
CA ASP A 462 -32.40 -8.92 -11.34
C ASP A 462 -31.34 -7.81 -11.12
N ASP A 463 -31.55 -6.93 -10.15
CA ASP A 463 -30.63 -5.84 -9.80
C ASP A 463 -30.58 -5.70 -8.26
N PRO A 464 -29.74 -6.47 -7.55
CA PRO A 464 -29.64 -6.37 -6.10
C PRO A 464 -28.90 -5.09 -5.68
N LEU A 465 -29.17 -4.59 -4.47
CA LEU A 465 -28.45 -3.44 -3.91
C LEU A 465 -26.98 -3.77 -3.63
N PHE A 466 -26.72 -5.00 -3.17
CA PHE A 466 -25.38 -5.53 -2.98
C PHE A 466 -25.09 -6.60 -4.03
N LYS A 467 -24.11 -6.34 -4.90
CA LYS A 467 -23.73 -7.23 -6.01
C LYS A 467 -22.53 -8.08 -5.62
N PHE A 468 -22.72 -8.94 -4.62
CA PHE A 468 -21.66 -9.82 -4.14
C PHE A 468 -21.34 -10.95 -5.13
N GLU A 469 -20.07 -11.32 -5.17
CA GLU A 469 -19.60 -12.53 -5.85
C GLU A 469 -19.71 -13.71 -4.87
N TRP A 470 -20.51 -14.71 -5.24
CA TRP A 470 -20.76 -15.89 -4.39
C TRP A 470 -19.69 -16.95 -4.62
N VAL A 471 -18.88 -17.22 -3.59
CA VAL A 471 -17.82 -18.25 -3.63
C VAL A 471 -18.40 -19.66 -3.50
N GLU A 472 -19.39 -19.83 -2.64
CA GLU A 472 -20.12 -21.08 -2.40
C GLU A 472 -21.59 -20.76 -2.10
N GLY A 473 -22.52 -21.50 -2.71
CA GLY A 473 -23.96 -21.21 -2.67
C GLY A 473 -24.42 -20.21 -3.73
N ASP A 474 -25.70 -19.83 -3.69
CA ASP A 474 -26.30 -18.83 -4.56
C ASP A 474 -27.16 -17.81 -3.79
N ALA A 475 -27.48 -16.70 -4.44
CA ALA A 475 -28.25 -15.62 -3.84
C ALA A 475 -29.69 -16.04 -3.50
N GLU A 476 -30.34 -16.85 -4.33
CA GLU A 476 -31.75 -17.21 -4.13
C GLU A 476 -31.95 -18.10 -2.92
N ASP A 477 -31.10 -19.12 -2.75
CA ASP A 477 -31.15 -20.02 -1.61
C ASP A 477 -30.66 -19.33 -0.34
N ALA A 478 -29.65 -18.46 -0.44
CA ALA A 478 -29.22 -17.63 0.69
C ALA A 478 -30.37 -16.72 1.19
N VAL A 479 -31.13 -16.08 0.30
CA VAL A 479 -32.30 -15.26 0.68
C VAL A 479 -33.36 -16.10 1.39
N LYS A 480 -33.71 -17.29 0.87
CA LYS A 480 -34.66 -18.21 1.53
C LYS A 480 -34.18 -18.64 2.91
N MET A 481 -32.88 -18.93 3.05
CA MET A 481 -32.30 -19.34 4.32
C MET A 481 -32.25 -18.19 5.33
N LEU A 482 -31.91 -16.97 4.90
CA LEU A 482 -31.92 -15.78 5.75
C LEU A 482 -33.32 -15.44 6.27
N GLU A 483 -34.36 -15.67 5.46
CA GLU A 483 -35.76 -15.50 5.90
C GLU A 483 -36.17 -16.45 7.03
N SER A 484 -35.47 -17.58 7.22
CA SER A 484 -35.70 -18.47 8.36
C SER A 484 -35.27 -17.88 9.71
N GLY A 485 -34.46 -16.81 9.68
CA GLY A 485 -33.98 -16.08 10.86
C GLY A 485 -32.83 -16.73 11.62
N ARG A 486 -32.28 -17.85 11.13
CA ARG A 486 -31.12 -18.55 11.74
C ARG A 486 -29.97 -18.83 10.78
N ALA A 487 -29.97 -18.17 9.63
CA ALA A 487 -28.85 -18.22 8.71
C ALA A 487 -28.12 -16.88 8.73
N CYS A 488 -26.84 -16.91 8.36
CA CYS A 488 -26.05 -15.71 8.09
C CYS A 488 -25.20 -15.95 6.84
N ILE A 489 -24.81 -14.86 6.20
CA ILE A 489 -23.79 -14.89 5.14
C ILE A 489 -22.50 -14.42 5.79
N VAL A 490 -21.41 -15.13 5.52
CA VAL A 490 -20.08 -14.80 6.00
C VAL A 490 -19.13 -14.68 4.81
N PRO A 491 -18.11 -13.82 4.89
CA PRO A 491 -17.09 -13.77 3.86
C PRO A 491 -16.18 -15.01 3.92
N ASP A 492 -15.52 -15.34 2.81
CA ASP A 492 -14.70 -16.54 2.65
C ASP A 492 -13.55 -16.62 3.68
N HIS A 493 -12.92 -15.48 3.98
CA HIS A 493 -11.84 -15.39 4.95
C HIS A 493 -12.28 -15.74 6.37
N PHE A 494 -13.55 -15.48 6.74
CA PHE A 494 -14.07 -15.87 8.05
C PHE A 494 -14.08 -17.39 8.22
N LEU A 495 -14.49 -18.13 7.18
CA LEU A 495 -14.45 -19.60 7.19
C LEU A 495 -13.02 -20.13 7.23
N ARG A 496 -12.08 -19.47 6.55
CA ARG A 496 -10.64 -19.84 6.57
C ARG A 496 -10.02 -19.67 7.96
N GLU A 497 -10.31 -18.56 8.65
CA GLU A 497 -9.76 -18.30 9.98
C GLU A 497 -10.42 -19.16 11.07
N THR A 498 -11.75 -19.36 11.01
CA THR A 498 -12.48 -20.16 12.01
C THR A 498 -12.39 -21.67 11.76
N GLY A 499 -12.10 -22.09 10.53
CA GLY A 499 -12.12 -23.49 10.10
C GLY A 499 -13.53 -24.08 9.92
N LEU A 500 -14.58 -23.25 10.01
CA LEU A 500 -15.97 -23.64 9.76
C LEU A 500 -16.24 -23.85 8.27
N ARG A 501 -17.33 -24.55 7.95
CA ARG A 501 -17.83 -24.76 6.59
C ARG A 501 -19.25 -24.24 6.44
N VAL A 502 -19.69 -24.05 5.19
CA VAL A 502 -21.07 -23.68 4.88
C VAL A 502 -22.02 -24.76 5.46
N GLY A 503 -22.96 -24.34 6.30
CA GLY A 503 -23.90 -25.21 7.01
C GLY A 503 -23.54 -25.47 8.48
N ASP A 504 -22.33 -25.13 8.92
CA ASP A 504 -21.97 -25.18 10.34
C ASP A 504 -22.61 -24.03 11.14
N SER A 505 -22.89 -24.27 12.41
CA SER A 505 -23.44 -23.27 13.35
C SER A 505 -22.38 -22.77 14.33
N PHE A 506 -22.44 -21.49 14.68
CA PHE A 506 -21.62 -20.89 15.72
C PHE A 506 -22.46 -19.99 16.62
N GLU A 507 -21.99 -19.71 17.83
CA GLU A 507 -22.76 -18.96 18.82
C GLU A 507 -22.20 -17.56 19.06
N LEU A 508 -23.11 -16.59 19.10
CA LEU A 508 -22.86 -15.19 19.38
C LEU A 508 -23.42 -14.77 20.73
N MET A 509 -22.69 -13.90 21.43
CA MET A 509 -23.09 -13.24 22.66
C MET A 509 -23.51 -11.80 22.33
N PRO A 510 -24.81 -11.49 22.34
CA PRO A 510 -25.30 -10.15 22.00
C PRO A 510 -24.93 -9.15 23.10
N PRO A 511 -24.51 -7.91 22.75
CA PRO A 511 -24.08 -6.92 23.74
C PRO A 511 -25.18 -6.55 24.75
N GLY A 512 -26.44 -6.52 24.31
CA GLY A 512 -27.59 -6.16 25.15
C GLY A 512 -28.11 -7.31 26.04
N ASN A 513 -27.66 -8.55 25.83
CA ASN A 513 -28.07 -9.69 26.64
C ASN A 513 -27.00 -10.80 26.64
N PRO A 514 -25.84 -10.55 27.28
CA PRO A 514 -24.69 -11.47 27.23
C PRO A 514 -24.98 -12.85 27.83
N GLU A 515 -26.01 -12.98 28.69
CA GLU A 515 -26.38 -14.25 29.34
C GLU A 515 -27.19 -15.19 28.44
N LYS A 516 -27.68 -14.72 27.28
CA LYS A 516 -28.47 -15.51 26.33
C LYS A 516 -27.75 -15.59 24.98
N PRO A 517 -26.85 -16.56 24.78
CA PRO A 517 -26.20 -16.75 23.48
C PRO A 517 -27.23 -17.12 22.41
N VAL A 518 -27.00 -16.63 21.20
CA VAL A 518 -27.79 -16.90 20.00
C VAL A 518 -26.95 -17.78 19.07
N SER A 519 -27.55 -18.86 18.58
CA SER A 519 -26.92 -19.79 17.63
C SER A 519 -27.36 -19.52 16.19
#